data_AF-A0A6J0SI49-F1
#
_entry.id   AF-A0A6J0SI49-F1
#
_cell.length_a   1.000
_cell.length_b   1.000
_cell.length_c   1.000
_cell.angle_alpha   90.00
_cell.angle_beta   90.00
_cell.angle_gamma   90.00
#
_symmetry.space_group_name_H-M   'P 1'
#
loop_
_entity.id
_entity.type
_entity.pdbx_description
1 polymer ?
#
loop_
_entity_poly.entity_id
_entity_poly.type
_entity_poly.pdbx_seq_one_letter_code
_entity_poly.pdbx_strand_id
1 'polypeptide(L)'
;MELKPLLRPEIHDEVPRSSWLPSSELVPHIYPYKSQLQRGKSLPPKYALELLAVYAWERGSQKTDFDMAEGFRTVLWLIQQYRQLCIFWTINYDFQDETLGRYLRNQLQKPRPVILDPADPTGNLGEGCWDLVAQEAAICSQQICCTTFDGRPVAYWDVPTSSDRLQLHSGSFIRHEEPPQEETWYCTIL
;
A
#
# COMPACT_ATOMS: atom_id res chain seq x y z
N MET A 1 -4.20 -16.16 34.50
CA MET A 1 -4.77 -15.75 33.21
C MET A 1 -3.62 -15.28 32.35
N GLU A 2 -2.98 -16.22 31.65
CA GLU A 2 -1.89 -15.92 30.73
C GLU A 2 -2.48 -15.49 29.39
N LEU A 3 -2.03 -14.34 28.89
CA LEU A 3 -2.25 -13.93 27.51
C LEU A 3 -1.51 -14.93 26.62
N LYS A 4 -2.26 -15.73 25.86
CA LYS A 4 -1.70 -16.55 24.79
C LYS A 4 -1.02 -15.63 23.76
N PRO A 5 0.18 -15.97 23.28
CA PRO A 5 0.85 -15.19 22.24
C PRO A 5 0.10 -15.40 20.91
N LEU A 6 -0.72 -14.43 20.51
CA LEU A 6 -1.43 -14.43 19.22
C LEU A 6 -0.67 -13.61 18.17
N LEU A 7 0.60 -13.94 17.97
CA LEU A 7 1.30 -13.61 16.72
C LEU A 7 2.13 -14.83 16.27
N ARG A 8 1.74 -15.36 15.11
CA ARG A 8 2.28 -16.49 14.30
C ARG A 8 1.79 -17.88 14.70
N PRO A 9 1.24 -18.63 13.73
CA PRO A 9 1.86 -18.95 12.43
C PRO A 9 0.95 -18.50 11.26
N GLU A 10 1.38 -17.78 10.22
CA GLU A 10 1.99 -18.32 8.98
C GLU A 10 2.47 -17.16 8.05
N ILE A 11 2.61 -15.93 8.56
CA ILE A 11 2.99 -14.76 7.72
C ILE A 11 4.51 -14.70 7.43
N HIS A 12 5.33 -15.56 8.04
CA HIS A 12 6.80 -15.51 7.89
C HIS A 12 7.36 -16.29 6.71
N ASP A 13 6.56 -17.17 6.08
CA ASP A 13 7.00 -17.96 4.94
C ASP A 13 6.43 -17.49 3.59
N GLU A 14 5.41 -16.62 3.60
CA GLU A 14 4.68 -16.14 2.41
C GLU A 14 5.02 -14.68 2.02
N VAL A 15 5.60 -13.89 2.93
CA VAL A 15 6.02 -12.50 2.64
C VAL A 15 7.50 -12.52 2.25
N PRO A 16 7.92 -11.81 1.18
CA PRO A 16 9.31 -11.76 0.75
C PRO A 16 10.22 -11.34 1.91
N ARG A 17 11.38 -12.01 2.03
CA ARG A 17 12.41 -11.78 3.06
C ARG A 17 12.60 -10.28 3.37
N SER A 18 12.97 -9.95 4.60
CA SER A 18 13.24 -8.59 5.09
C SER A 18 14.13 -7.71 4.20
N SER A 19 14.89 -8.29 3.27
CA SER A 19 15.64 -7.63 2.20
C SER A 19 14.77 -6.95 1.13
N TRP A 20 13.47 -7.21 1.10
CA TRP A 20 12.53 -6.65 0.12
C TRP A 20 11.89 -5.33 0.56
N LEU A 21 12.00 -4.96 1.84
CA LEU A 21 11.22 -3.85 2.39
C LEU A 21 11.69 -2.50 1.81
N PRO A 22 10.84 -1.76 1.07
CA PRO A 22 11.19 -0.46 0.49
C PRO A 22 11.63 0.56 1.54
N SER A 23 11.20 0.36 2.79
CA SER A 23 11.59 1.17 3.92
C SER A 23 13.09 1.07 4.26
N SER A 24 13.79 -0.04 3.98
CA SER A 24 15.24 -0.12 4.21
C SER A 24 16.04 0.78 3.27
N GLU A 25 15.55 0.98 2.05
CA GLU A 25 16.17 1.86 1.05
C GLU A 25 15.77 3.32 1.24
N LEU A 26 14.49 3.60 1.52
CA LEU A 26 14.00 4.98 1.58
C LEU A 26 14.30 5.69 2.91
N VAL A 27 14.23 4.98 4.05
CA VAL A 27 14.38 5.62 5.37
C VAL A 27 15.75 6.31 5.55
N PRO A 28 16.90 5.70 5.18
CA PRO A 28 18.20 6.36 5.29
C PRO A 28 18.28 7.66 4.49
N HIS A 29 17.60 7.72 3.35
CA HIS A 29 17.61 8.87 2.46
C HIS A 29 16.69 9.99 2.95
N ILE A 30 15.56 9.65 3.58
CA ILE A 30 14.57 10.65 4.04
C ILE A 30 14.90 11.17 5.46
N TYR A 31 15.59 10.36 6.28
CA TYR A 31 15.89 10.71 7.69
C TYR A 31 16.63 12.05 7.87
N PRO A 32 17.62 12.43 7.03
CA PRO A 32 18.27 13.75 7.11
C PRO A 32 17.28 14.92 6.96
N TYR A 33 16.23 14.74 6.15
CA TYR A 33 15.19 15.75 5.89
C TYR A 33 14.15 15.84 7.00
N LYS A 34 14.16 14.93 7.99
CA LYS A 34 13.27 15.00 9.17
C LYS A 34 13.41 16.33 9.93
N SER A 35 14.61 16.91 9.92
CA SER A 35 14.90 18.23 10.52
C SER A 35 14.21 19.41 9.80
N GLN A 36 13.81 19.22 8.54
CA GLN A 36 13.13 20.23 7.71
C GLN A 36 11.61 20.22 7.90
N LEU A 37 11.07 19.24 8.64
CA LEU A 37 9.65 19.19 8.97
C LEU A 37 9.29 20.34 9.91
N GLN A 38 8.19 21.04 9.59
CA GLN A 38 7.62 22.03 10.50
C GLN A 38 7.25 21.38 11.84
N ARG A 39 7.29 22.16 12.92
CA ARG A 39 6.92 21.68 14.25
C ARG A 39 5.53 21.03 14.22
N GLY A 40 5.45 19.78 14.69
CA GLY A 40 4.21 19.00 14.72
C GLY A 40 3.96 18.14 13.48
N LYS A 41 4.83 18.19 12.46
CA LYS A 41 4.78 17.29 11.30
C LYS A 41 5.71 16.09 11.50
N SER A 42 5.26 14.92 11.04
CA SER A 42 6.04 13.67 11.04
C SER A 42 6.13 13.09 9.63
N LEU A 43 7.16 12.28 9.38
CA LEU A 43 7.16 11.36 8.24
C LEU A 43 6.09 10.28 8.46
N PRO A 44 5.58 9.64 7.39
CA PRO A 44 4.77 8.45 7.56
C PRO A 44 5.54 7.37 8.32
N PRO A 45 4.85 6.54 9.13
CA PRO A 45 5.50 5.48 9.88
C PRO A 45 6.10 4.43 8.95
N LYS A 46 7.21 3.80 9.35
CA LYS A 46 7.85 2.70 8.61
C LYS A 46 6.83 1.62 8.22
N TYR A 47 5.93 1.30 9.14
CA TYR A 47 4.88 0.30 8.95
C TYR A 47 3.91 0.64 7.80
N ALA A 48 3.63 1.93 7.54
CA ALA A 48 2.81 2.33 6.39
C ALA A 48 3.48 1.95 5.05
N LEU A 49 4.80 2.06 4.96
CA LEU A 49 5.56 1.66 3.77
C LEU A 49 5.62 0.13 3.62
N GLU A 50 5.66 -0.61 4.73
CA GLU A 50 5.59 -2.07 4.73
C GLU A 50 4.22 -2.55 4.23
N LEU A 51 3.12 -1.97 4.72
CA LEU A 51 1.78 -2.26 4.22
C LEU A 51 1.58 -1.85 2.76
N LEU A 52 2.19 -0.74 2.32
CA LEU A 52 2.16 -0.34 0.91
C LEU A 52 2.86 -1.36 0.01
N ALA A 53 3.95 -1.97 0.49
CA ALA A 53 4.64 -3.04 -0.22
C ALA A 53 3.77 -4.30 -0.31
N VAL A 54 3.14 -4.72 0.80
CA VAL A 54 2.17 -5.83 0.79
C VAL A 54 1.06 -5.57 -0.23
N TYR A 55 0.46 -4.38 -0.20
CA TYR A 55 -0.57 -3.99 -1.16
C TYR A 55 -0.09 -4.05 -2.62
N ALA A 56 1.12 -3.55 -2.92
CA ALA A 56 1.69 -3.59 -4.26
C ALA A 56 1.82 -5.04 -4.77
N TRP A 57 2.32 -5.93 -3.92
CA TRP A 57 2.47 -7.35 -4.25
C TRP A 57 1.12 -8.04 -4.43
N GLU A 58 0.18 -7.85 -3.51
CA GLU A 58 -1.17 -8.43 -3.54
C GLU A 58 -1.98 -7.99 -4.77
N ARG A 59 -1.73 -6.80 -5.31
CA ARG A 59 -2.49 -6.27 -6.46
C ARG A 59 -1.81 -6.42 -7.79
N GLY A 60 -0.48 -6.38 -7.81
CA GLY A 60 0.29 -6.36 -9.03
C GLY A 60 0.83 -7.73 -9.45
N SER A 61 1.24 -8.56 -8.48
CA SER A 61 1.95 -9.80 -8.76
C SER A 61 1.19 -11.03 -8.29
N GLN A 62 0.92 -11.13 -6.98
CA GLN A 62 0.39 -12.32 -6.29
C GLN A 62 1.23 -13.61 -6.50
N LYS A 63 2.44 -13.50 -7.06
CA LYS A 63 3.34 -14.64 -7.28
C LYS A 63 4.37 -14.71 -6.18
N THR A 64 4.76 -15.93 -5.80
CA THR A 64 5.87 -16.17 -4.87
C THR A 64 7.23 -15.92 -5.50
N ASP A 65 7.35 -16.17 -6.81
CA ASP A 65 8.51 -15.83 -7.64
C ASP A 65 8.19 -14.62 -8.53
N PHE A 66 8.77 -13.47 -8.20
CA PHE A 66 8.55 -12.23 -8.92
C PHE A 66 9.83 -11.38 -8.96
N ASP A 67 9.92 -10.49 -9.94
CA ASP A 67 11.06 -9.60 -10.08
C ASP A 67 11.08 -8.53 -8.96
N MET A 68 12.15 -8.55 -8.16
CA MET A 68 12.32 -7.66 -7.03
C MET A 68 12.41 -6.18 -7.44
N ALA A 69 13.04 -5.89 -8.58
CA ALA A 69 13.17 -4.53 -9.09
C ALA A 69 11.81 -4.00 -9.57
N GLU A 70 10.98 -4.84 -10.20
CA GLU A 70 9.60 -4.46 -10.55
C GLU A 70 8.77 -4.18 -9.29
N GLY A 71 8.86 -5.04 -8.28
CA GLY A 71 8.14 -4.84 -7.02
C GLY A 71 8.57 -3.56 -6.31
N PHE A 72 9.87 -3.31 -6.23
CA PHE A 72 10.39 -2.07 -5.64
C PHE A 72 9.95 -0.84 -6.44
N ARG A 73 10.06 -0.88 -7.78
CA ARG A 73 9.63 0.20 -8.66
C ARG A 73 8.14 0.50 -8.52
N THR A 74 7.32 -0.53 -8.32
CA THR A 74 5.87 -0.41 -8.07
C THR A 74 5.60 0.35 -6.78
N VAL A 75 6.33 0.04 -5.69
CA VAL A 75 6.17 0.79 -4.43
C VAL A 75 6.60 2.25 -4.59
N LEU A 76 7.73 2.52 -5.25
CA LEU A 76 8.16 3.91 -5.51
C LEU A 76 7.11 4.69 -6.31
N TRP A 77 6.48 4.04 -7.29
CA TRP A 77 5.39 4.62 -8.06
C TRP A 77 4.17 4.92 -7.18
N LEU A 78 3.73 3.97 -6.34
CA LEU A 78 2.61 4.18 -5.41
C LEU A 78 2.87 5.34 -4.43
N ILE A 79 4.09 5.47 -3.91
CA ILE A 79 4.49 6.60 -3.05
C ILE A 79 4.35 7.92 -3.80
N GLN A 80 4.72 7.98 -5.09
CA GLN A 80 4.50 9.20 -5.89
C GLN A 80 3.02 9.49 -6.12
N GLN A 81 2.17 8.45 -6.16
CA GLN A 81 0.71 8.57 -6.27
C GLN A 81 0.00 8.69 -4.92
N TYR A 82 0.70 8.97 -3.81
CA TYR A 82 0.12 8.91 -2.45
C TYR A 82 -1.20 9.68 -2.29
N ARG A 83 -1.40 10.78 -3.03
CA ARG A 83 -2.64 11.59 -3.02
C ARG A 83 -3.87 10.84 -3.54
N GLN A 84 -3.69 9.64 -4.09
CA GLN A 84 -4.72 8.79 -4.68
C GLN A 84 -4.85 7.44 -3.93
N LEU A 85 -4.13 7.26 -2.82
CA LEU A 85 -4.12 5.98 -2.10
C LEU A 85 -5.22 5.90 -1.04
N CYS A 86 -6.08 4.90 -1.18
CA CYS A 86 -7.06 4.50 -0.19
C CYS A 86 -7.01 2.99 -0.05
N ILE A 87 -6.26 2.51 0.93
CA ILE A 87 -5.90 1.11 1.10
C ILE A 87 -6.43 0.63 2.46
N PHE A 88 -7.16 -0.48 2.45
CA PHE A 88 -7.61 -1.16 3.65
C PHE A 88 -7.85 -2.64 3.36
N TRP A 89 -7.86 -3.47 4.39
CA TRP A 89 -8.15 -4.90 4.26
C TRP A 89 -9.43 -5.23 5.01
N THR A 90 -10.09 -6.32 4.62
CA THR A 90 -11.30 -6.79 5.30
C THR A 90 -11.16 -8.20 5.88
N ILE A 91 -9.93 -8.63 6.13
CA ILE A 91 -9.65 -9.97 6.65
C ILE A 91 -10.01 -10.11 8.14
N ASN A 92 -9.79 -9.06 8.95
CA ASN A 92 -10.07 -9.08 10.39
C ASN A 92 -11.22 -8.17 10.83
N TYR A 93 -11.75 -7.35 9.92
CA TYR A 93 -12.90 -6.48 10.15
C TYR A 93 -13.61 -6.22 8.82
N ASP A 94 -14.88 -5.87 8.86
CA ASP A 94 -15.63 -5.54 7.64
C ASP A 94 -16.71 -4.48 7.90
N PHE A 95 -17.55 -4.24 6.89
CA PHE A 95 -18.63 -3.25 6.96
C PHE A 95 -19.99 -3.83 7.40
N GLN A 96 -20.04 -5.12 7.79
CA GLN A 96 -21.30 -5.80 8.13
C GLN A 96 -21.87 -5.28 9.45
N ASP A 97 -21.02 -5.07 10.45
CA ASP A 97 -21.44 -4.36 11.67
C ASP A 97 -21.75 -2.89 11.35
N GLU A 98 -22.90 -2.39 11.79
CA GLU A 98 -23.37 -1.06 11.43
C GLU A 98 -22.47 0.05 12.00
N THR A 99 -22.00 -0.12 13.23
CA THR A 99 -21.22 0.88 13.94
C THR A 99 -19.80 0.94 13.37
N LEU A 100 -19.15 -0.22 13.25
CA LEU A 100 -17.83 -0.36 12.66
C LEU A 100 -17.84 0.00 11.18
N GLY A 101 -18.83 -0.46 10.42
CA GLY A 101 -18.98 -0.13 9.01
C GLY A 101 -19.19 1.37 8.78
N ARG A 102 -19.95 2.07 9.64
CA ARG A 102 -20.05 3.54 9.58
C ARG A 102 -18.71 4.19 9.89
N TYR A 103 -17.99 3.69 10.88
CA TYR A 103 -16.66 4.19 11.25
C TYR A 103 -15.65 4.02 10.10
N LEU A 104 -15.59 2.84 9.47
CA LEU A 104 -14.72 2.57 8.33
C LEU A 104 -15.03 3.49 7.15
N ARG A 105 -16.30 3.69 6.80
CA ARG A 105 -16.68 4.63 5.73
C ARG A 105 -16.19 6.05 6.02
N ASN A 106 -16.26 6.50 7.27
CA ASN A 106 -15.73 7.80 7.68
C ASN A 106 -14.21 7.87 7.56
N GLN A 107 -13.48 6.81 7.97
CA GLN A 107 -12.03 6.73 7.78
C GLN A 107 -11.64 6.83 6.31
N LEU A 108 -12.36 6.13 5.43
CA LEU A 108 -12.07 6.06 4.00
C LEU A 108 -12.42 7.34 3.24
N GLN A 109 -13.15 8.27 3.86
CA GLN A 109 -13.39 9.62 3.34
C GLN A 109 -12.32 10.64 3.76
N LYS A 110 -11.39 10.28 4.64
CA LYS A 110 -10.31 11.19 5.08
C LYS A 110 -9.39 11.60 3.93
N PRO A 111 -8.69 12.75 4.06
CA PRO A 111 -7.68 13.16 3.11
C PRO A 111 -6.66 12.05 2.85
N ARG A 112 -6.30 11.88 1.57
CA ARG A 112 -5.36 10.86 1.12
C ARG A 112 -3.93 11.21 1.57
N PRO A 113 -3.08 10.20 1.85
CA PRO A 113 -3.37 8.78 1.73
C PRO A 113 -4.15 8.25 2.94
N VAL A 114 -5.01 7.27 2.70
CA VAL A 114 -5.62 6.45 3.75
C VAL A 114 -5.03 5.06 3.65
N ILE A 115 -4.39 4.59 4.71
CA ILE A 115 -3.85 3.24 4.83
C ILE A 115 -4.28 2.72 6.21
N LEU A 116 -5.26 1.81 6.24
CA LEU A 116 -5.74 1.23 7.49
C LEU A 116 -4.96 -0.05 7.82
N ASP A 117 -4.61 -0.21 9.10
CA ASP A 117 -3.96 -1.43 9.57
C ASP A 117 -4.93 -2.61 9.40
N PRO A 118 -4.52 -3.74 8.79
CA PRO A 118 -5.36 -4.94 8.70
C PRO A 118 -5.71 -5.53 10.08
N ALA A 119 -4.95 -5.25 11.15
CA ALA A 119 -5.23 -5.74 12.50
C ALA A 119 -6.00 -4.72 13.38
N ASP A 120 -6.01 -3.44 13.01
CA ASP A 120 -6.65 -2.37 13.78
C ASP A 120 -7.25 -1.29 12.86
N PRO A 121 -8.58 -1.29 12.63
CA PRO A 121 -9.21 -0.32 11.73
C PRO A 121 -9.22 1.12 12.30
N THR A 122 -8.80 1.34 13.55
CA THR A 122 -8.98 2.62 14.24
C THR A 122 -7.93 3.68 13.87
N GLY A 123 -6.76 3.25 13.41
CA GLY A 123 -5.64 4.13 13.05
C GLY A 123 -5.45 4.27 11.55
N ASN A 124 -5.40 5.52 11.05
CA ASN A 124 -4.92 5.78 9.69
C ASN A 124 -3.39 5.90 9.69
N LEU A 125 -2.70 4.89 9.18
CA LEU A 125 -1.24 4.88 9.02
C LEU A 125 -0.77 5.75 7.84
N GLY A 126 -1.70 6.23 7.02
CA GLY A 126 -1.44 7.20 5.95
C GLY A 126 -1.19 8.63 6.45
N GLU A 127 -1.31 8.91 7.74
CA GLU A 127 -0.99 10.24 8.27
C GLU A 127 0.53 10.51 8.24
N GLY A 128 0.91 11.72 7.81
CA GLY A 128 2.31 12.15 7.73
C GLY A 128 2.61 13.01 6.50
N CYS A 129 3.85 13.50 6.42
CA CYS A 129 4.35 14.31 5.31
C CYS A 129 4.89 13.42 4.19
N TRP A 130 3.98 12.95 3.34
CA TRP A 130 4.32 12.11 2.18
C TRP A 130 5.05 12.87 1.07
N ASP A 131 4.97 14.20 1.01
CA ASP A 131 5.64 15.00 -0.04
C ASP A 131 7.16 14.73 -0.10
N LEU A 132 7.84 14.67 1.05
CA LEU A 132 9.28 14.37 1.11
C LEU A 132 9.59 12.93 0.68
N VAL A 133 8.74 11.98 1.10
CA VAL A 133 8.89 10.57 0.73
C VAL A 133 8.67 10.38 -0.76
N ALA A 134 7.70 11.08 -1.35
CA ALA A 134 7.43 11.07 -2.78
C ALA A 134 8.56 11.70 -3.61
N GLN A 135 9.16 12.79 -3.13
CA GLN A 135 10.33 13.38 -3.76
C GLN A 135 11.51 12.40 -3.78
N GLU A 136 11.81 11.76 -2.65
CA GLU A 136 12.89 10.78 -2.58
C GLU A 136 12.58 9.55 -3.44
N ALA A 137 11.33 9.10 -3.47
CA ALA A 137 10.91 8.00 -4.35
C ALA A 137 11.11 8.33 -5.83
N ALA A 138 10.93 9.59 -6.24
CA ALA A 138 11.19 10.05 -7.61
C ALA A 138 12.69 10.05 -7.96
N ILE A 139 13.56 10.39 -7.00
CA ILE A 139 15.02 10.33 -7.15
C ILE A 139 15.46 8.85 -7.22
N CYS A 140 14.96 8.02 -6.30
CA CYS A 140 15.27 6.60 -6.22
C CYS A 140 14.85 5.87 -7.50
N SER A 141 13.72 6.25 -8.11
CA SER A 141 13.24 5.68 -9.38
C SER A 141 14.18 5.90 -10.57
N GLN A 142 15.17 6.78 -10.45
CA GLN A 142 16.17 7.06 -11.48
C GLN A 142 17.53 6.38 -11.21
N GLN A 143 17.66 5.68 -10.08
CA GLN A 143 18.88 4.98 -9.70
C GLN A 143 19.03 3.66 -10.46
N ILE A 144 20.24 3.09 -10.37
CA ILE A 144 20.62 1.85 -11.08
C ILE A 144 19.68 0.68 -10.71
N CYS A 145 19.19 0.62 -9.46
CA CYS A 145 18.24 -0.42 -9.03
C CYS A 145 16.86 -0.34 -9.72
N CYS A 146 16.53 0.78 -10.35
CA CYS A 146 15.25 1.03 -11.04
C CYS A 146 15.43 1.24 -12.55
N THR A 147 16.62 0.97 -13.08
CA THR A 147 16.93 1.13 -14.50
C THR A 147 17.59 -0.13 -15.07
N THR A 148 17.22 -0.47 -16.29
CA THR A 148 17.80 -1.60 -17.03
C THR A 148 19.20 -1.24 -17.55
N PHE A 149 19.94 -2.23 -18.07
CA PHE A 149 21.28 -2.00 -18.63
C PHE A 149 21.30 -1.00 -19.80
N ASP A 150 20.22 -0.96 -20.60
CA ASP A 150 20.02 0.03 -21.68
C ASP A 150 19.50 1.39 -21.18
N GLY A 151 19.43 1.61 -19.87
CA GLY A 151 19.06 2.88 -19.26
C GLY A 151 17.55 3.18 -19.25
N ARG A 152 16.71 2.19 -19.56
CA ARG A 152 15.25 2.35 -19.49
C ARG A 152 14.76 2.12 -18.06
N PRO A 153 13.65 2.75 -17.64
CA PRO A 153 13.05 2.43 -16.35
C PRO A 153 12.63 0.96 -16.31
N VAL A 154 12.89 0.29 -15.18
CA VAL A 154 12.31 -1.03 -14.88
C VAL A 154 10.79 -0.89 -14.89
N ALA A 155 10.09 -1.93 -15.36
CA ALA A 155 8.63 -1.97 -15.35
C ALA A 155 8.10 -1.93 -13.91
N TYR A 156 6.82 -1.58 -13.76
CA TYR A 156 6.10 -1.72 -12.51
C TYR A 156 4.76 -2.39 -12.80
N TRP A 157 4.15 -2.98 -11.78
CA TRP A 157 2.87 -3.66 -11.94
C TRP A 157 1.72 -2.66 -12.01
N ASP A 158 0.69 -3.02 -12.78
CA ASP A 158 -0.55 -2.24 -12.86
C ASP A 158 -1.36 -2.44 -11.57
N VAL A 159 -1.14 -1.54 -10.61
CA VAL A 159 -1.75 -1.59 -9.28
C VAL A 159 -2.84 -0.51 -9.18
N PRO A 160 -4.08 -0.86 -8.78
CA PRO A 160 -5.16 0.11 -8.69
C PRO A 160 -4.87 1.27 -7.74
N THR A 161 -5.33 2.46 -8.11
CA THR A 161 -5.44 3.65 -7.24
C THR A 161 -6.90 4.12 -7.20
N SER A 162 -7.24 5.05 -6.30
CA SER A 162 -8.62 5.56 -6.24
C SER A 162 -9.06 6.27 -7.53
N SER A 163 -8.12 6.78 -8.33
CA SER A 163 -8.43 7.53 -9.57
C SER A 163 -8.87 6.64 -10.72
N ASP A 164 -8.42 5.38 -10.76
CA ASP A 164 -8.73 4.45 -11.86
C ASP A 164 -10.23 4.11 -11.91
N ARG A 165 -10.93 4.25 -10.78
CA ARG A 165 -12.38 4.02 -10.66
C ARG A 165 -13.23 5.18 -11.20
N LEU A 166 -12.72 6.41 -11.24
CA LEU A 166 -13.47 7.55 -11.80
C LEU A 166 -13.64 7.44 -13.32
N GLN A 167 -12.76 6.72 -14.01
CA GLN A 167 -12.87 6.47 -15.45
C GLN A 167 -13.86 5.34 -15.78
N LEU A 168 -13.95 4.31 -14.94
CA LEU A 168 -14.88 3.18 -15.13
C LEU A 168 -16.36 3.57 -14.99
N HIS A 169 -16.69 4.62 -14.23
CA HIS A 169 -18.07 5.08 -14.07
C HIS A 169 -18.65 5.87 -15.27
N SER A 170 -17.84 6.16 -16.31
CA SER A 170 -18.30 6.83 -17.54
C SER A 170 -18.54 5.88 -18.73
N GLY A 171 -18.37 4.56 -18.56
CA GLY A 171 -18.53 3.57 -19.62
C GLY A 171 -19.72 2.64 -19.38
N SER A 172 -20.64 2.59 -20.34
CA SER A 172 -21.82 1.73 -20.33
C SER A 172 -21.50 0.22 -20.24
N PHE A 173 -21.99 -0.36 -19.16
CA PHE A 173 -22.41 -1.73 -18.88
C PHE A 173 -22.63 -2.69 -20.08
N ILE A 174 -21.95 -3.85 -20.09
CA ILE A 174 -22.44 -5.10 -20.69
C ILE A 174 -22.40 -6.18 -19.62
N ARG A 175 -23.56 -6.80 -19.40
CA ARG A 175 -23.82 -7.86 -18.42
C ARG A 175 -23.36 -9.21 -19.01
N HIS A 176 -22.53 -9.95 -18.28
CA HIS A 176 -22.52 -11.40 -18.36
C HIS A 176 -22.59 -11.95 -16.93
N GLU A 177 -23.62 -12.75 -16.67
CA GLU A 177 -23.91 -13.42 -15.40
C GLU A 177 -22.86 -14.50 -15.07
N GLU A 178 -22.56 -14.62 -13.77
CA GLU A 178 -21.63 -15.55 -13.10
C GLU A 178 -21.97 -17.05 -13.29
N PRO A 179 -21.03 -17.93 -12.88
CA PRO A 179 -21.39 -18.95 -11.89
C PRO A 179 -20.55 -18.86 -10.60
N PRO A 180 -21.02 -19.47 -9.49
CA PRO A 180 -20.65 -19.06 -8.13
C PRO A 180 -19.49 -19.84 -7.52
N GLN A 181 -18.92 -19.22 -6.47
CA GLN A 181 -17.94 -19.71 -5.48
C GLN A 181 -16.46 -19.65 -5.86
N GLU A 182 -15.78 -18.62 -5.36
CA GLU A 182 -14.67 -18.79 -4.40
C GLU A 182 -14.56 -17.51 -3.57
N GLU A 183 -14.52 -17.66 -2.24
CA GLU A 183 -14.36 -16.57 -1.28
C GLU A 183 -12.97 -15.95 -1.44
N THR A 184 -12.89 -14.95 -2.30
CA THR A 184 -11.66 -14.20 -2.46
C THR A 184 -11.56 -13.12 -1.39
N TRP A 185 -10.69 -13.37 -0.41
CA TRP A 185 -10.22 -12.39 0.56
C TRP A 185 -9.51 -11.25 -0.16
N TYR A 186 -10.23 -10.17 -0.47
CA TYR A 186 -9.64 -8.98 -1.08
C TYR A 186 -9.76 -7.77 -0.16
N CYS A 187 -8.65 -7.04 -0.03
CA CYS A 187 -8.65 -5.60 0.17
C CYS A 187 -9.79 -5.00 -0.70
N THR A 188 -10.58 -4.09 -0.17
CA THR A 188 -11.50 -3.33 -1.00
C THR A 188 -10.91 -1.93 -1.11
N ILE A 189 -11.08 -1.26 -2.23
CA ILE A 189 -10.82 0.19 -2.34
C ILE A 189 -12.21 0.78 -2.49
N LEU A 190 -12.56 1.79 -1.70
CA LEU A 190 -13.85 2.48 -1.84
C LEU A 190 -13.70 3.61 -2.86
#